data_AF-A0A1F9YTU7-F1
#
_entry.id   AF-A0A1F9YTU7-F1
#
_cell.length_a   1.000
_cell.length_b   1.000
_cell.length_c   1.000
_cell.angle_alpha   90.00
_cell.angle_beta   90.00
_cell.angle_gamma   90.00
#
_symmetry.space_group_name_H-M   'P 1'
#
loop_
_entity.id
_entity.type
_entity.pdbx_description
1 polymer ?
#
loop_
_entity_poly.entity_id
_entity_poly.type
_entity_poly.pdbx_seq_one_letter_code
_entity_poly.pdbx_strand_id
1 'polypeptide(L)'
;MVKQESIRIVNSYFTPFATVLILVAIFIAHPGTALTFIFLGVMLFSFLFNEITNQILKKHANLAIIISNIRLFVNFLLNICIVYFLGGFWGPLWLLFVLTPIATAIYSDAKKTMIMALISSGTLLIIYLVRGLTGIISWGQAFSHVWFIIIISLFINKLVSACYKK
;
A
#
# COMPACT_ATOMS: atom_id res chain seq x y z
N MET A 1 7.68 20.80 -0.04
CA MET A 1 6.62 21.00 -1.05
C MET A 1 6.47 19.68 -1.80
N VAL A 2 5.33 18.99 -1.68
CA VAL A 2 5.07 17.77 -2.45
C VAL A 2 4.95 18.19 -3.91
N LYS A 3 5.95 17.92 -4.75
CA LYS A 3 5.86 18.20 -6.18
C LYS A 3 4.80 17.27 -6.77
N GLN A 4 3.88 17.81 -7.55
CA GLN A 4 2.83 17.04 -8.24
C GLN A 4 3.42 15.86 -9.05
N GLU A 5 4.66 15.98 -9.52
CA GLU A 5 5.41 14.91 -10.19
C GLU A 5 5.59 13.67 -9.32
N SER A 6 5.89 13.84 -8.03
CA SER A 6 6.04 12.72 -7.11
C SER A 6 4.75 11.91 -6.99
N ILE A 7 3.60 12.61 -6.97
CA ILE A 7 2.27 11.99 -6.91
C ILE A 7 2.01 11.16 -8.17
N ARG A 8 2.41 11.69 -9.32
CA ARG A 8 2.27 11.02 -10.61
C ARG A 8 3.14 9.77 -10.70
N ILE A 9 4.39 9.81 -10.20
CA ILE A 9 5.31 8.66 -10.21
C ILE A 9 4.70 7.50 -9.42
N VAL A 10 4.28 7.74 -8.18
CA VAL A 10 3.68 6.69 -7.34
C VAL A 10 2.47 6.07 -8.02
N ASN A 11 1.56 6.88 -8.57
CA ASN A 11 0.37 6.34 -9.22
C ASN A 11 0.66 5.55 -10.49
N SER A 12 1.70 5.95 -11.24
CA SER A 12 2.05 5.29 -12.51
C SER A 12 2.62 3.89 -12.31
N TYR A 13 3.17 3.59 -11.12
CA TYR A 13 3.82 2.30 -10.86
C TYR A 13 3.13 1.49 -9.75
N PHE A 14 2.68 2.12 -8.67
CA PHE A 14 2.15 1.39 -7.51
C PHE A 14 0.71 0.94 -7.71
N THR A 15 -0.11 1.71 -8.41
CA THR A 15 -1.48 1.29 -8.74
C THR A 15 -1.46 0.08 -9.67
N PRO A 16 -0.73 0.08 -10.82
CA PRO A 16 -0.62 -1.12 -11.65
C PRO A 16 -0.02 -2.31 -10.92
N PHE A 17 0.99 -2.10 -10.09
CA PHE A 17 1.58 -3.18 -9.29
C PHE A 17 0.55 -3.81 -8.33
N ALA A 18 -0.21 -2.98 -7.60
CA ALA A 18 -1.27 -3.47 -6.72
C ALA A 18 -2.34 -4.24 -7.52
N THR A 19 -2.76 -3.71 -8.66
CA THR A 19 -3.73 -4.35 -9.57
C THR A 19 -3.24 -5.73 -10.02
N VAL A 20 -2.01 -5.85 -10.51
CA VAL A 20 -1.44 -7.14 -10.93
C VAL A 20 -1.42 -8.12 -9.77
N LEU A 21 -1.01 -7.66 -8.59
CA LEU A 21 -0.88 -8.51 -7.42
C LEU A 21 -2.24 -9.05 -6.93
N ILE A 22 -3.29 -8.23 -7.01
CA ILE A 22 -4.67 -8.63 -6.72
C ILE A 22 -5.20 -9.59 -7.79
N LEU A 23 -4.97 -9.30 -9.09
CA LEU A 23 -5.42 -10.17 -10.18
C LEU A 23 -4.80 -11.57 -10.08
N VAL A 24 -3.50 -11.64 -9.83
CA VAL A 24 -2.80 -12.91 -9.62
C VAL A 24 -3.37 -13.63 -8.40
N ALA A 25 -3.63 -12.91 -7.30
CA ALA A 25 -4.25 -13.50 -6.12
C ALA A 25 -5.62 -14.09 -6.44
N ILE A 26 -6.49 -13.36 -7.15
CA ILE A 26 -7.82 -13.84 -7.53
C ILE A 26 -7.73 -15.08 -8.44
N PHE A 27 -6.83 -15.04 -9.43
CA PHE A 27 -6.64 -16.12 -10.39
C PHE A 27 -6.12 -17.40 -9.73
N ILE A 28 -5.19 -17.31 -8.78
CA ILE A 28 -4.66 -18.48 -8.08
C ILE A 28 -5.63 -18.95 -7.00
N ALA A 29 -6.20 -18.04 -6.21
CA ALA A 29 -6.98 -18.35 -5.03
C ALA A 29 -8.32 -19.04 -5.31
N HIS A 30 -8.91 -18.83 -6.49
CA HIS A 30 -10.27 -19.27 -6.83
C HIS A 30 -11.26 -19.11 -5.66
N PRO A 31 -11.41 -17.91 -5.07
CA PRO A 31 -12.09 -17.72 -3.77
C PRO A 31 -13.63 -17.88 -3.85
N GLY A 32 -14.16 -18.49 -4.90
CA GLY A 32 -15.59 -18.55 -5.21
C GLY A 32 -16.06 -17.33 -6.02
N THR A 33 -17.21 -17.49 -6.70
CA THR A 33 -17.75 -16.48 -7.63
C THR A 33 -18.06 -15.16 -6.92
N ALA A 34 -18.72 -15.20 -5.77
CA ALA A 34 -19.09 -14.00 -5.02
C ALA A 34 -17.88 -13.17 -4.56
N LEU A 35 -16.87 -13.79 -3.94
CA LEU A 35 -15.66 -13.10 -3.48
C LEU A 35 -14.84 -12.56 -4.65
N THR A 36 -14.77 -13.29 -5.76
CA THR A 36 -14.13 -12.83 -7.00
C THR A 36 -14.74 -11.52 -7.48
N PHE A 37 -16.07 -11.42 -7.57
CA PHE A 37 -16.74 -10.19 -7.98
C PHE A 37 -16.53 -9.05 -6.97
N ILE A 38 -16.52 -9.34 -5.67
CA ILE A 38 -16.23 -8.33 -4.64
C ILE A 38 -14.82 -7.75 -4.82
N PHE A 39 -13.79 -8.59 -4.97
CA PHE A 39 -12.42 -8.11 -5.11
C PHE A 39 -12.15 -7.42 -6.45
N LEU A 40 -12.78 -7.89 -7.54
CA LEU A 40 -12.77 -7.18 -8.82
C LEU A 40 -13.44 -5.81 -8.69
N GLY A 41 -14.56 -5.73 -7.96
CA GLY A 41 -15.25 -4.48 -7.65
C GLY A 41 -14.37 -3.52 -6.82
N VAL A 42 -13.70 -4.03 -5.78
CA VAL A 42 -12.75 -3.25 -4.96
C VAL A 42 -11.58 -2.74 -5.80
N MET A 43 -11.04 -3.57 -6.69
CA MET A 43 -9.95 -3.19 -7.60
C MET A 43 -10.39 -2.09 -8.58
N LEU A 44 -11.57 -2.25 -9.19
CA LEU A 44 -12.15 -1.25 -10.08
C LEU A 44 -12.43 0.06 -9.34
N PHE A 45 -12.99 -0.03 -8.14
CA PHE A 45 -13.21 1.12 -7.27
C PHE A 45 -11.90 1.84 -6.95
N SER A 46 -10.86 1.10 -6.53
CA SER A 46 -9.55 1.68 -6.22
C SER A 46 -8.95 2.38 -7.44
N PHE A 47 -9.05 1.76 -8.62
CA PHE A 47 -8.58 2.36 -9.87
C PHE A 47 -9.31 3.68 -10.18
N LEU A 48 -10.65 3.66 -10.20
CA LEU A 48 -11.47 4.83 -10.49
C LEU A 48 -11.26 5.94 -9.44
N PHE A 49 -11.20 5.58 -8.16
CA PHE A 49 -10.96 6.51 -7.07
C PHE A 49 -9.59 7.19 -7.21
N ASN A 50 -8.53 6.44 -7.54
CA ASN A 50 -7.20 6.99 -7.75
C ASN A 50 -7.16 7.91 -9.00
N GLU A 51 -7.91 7.59 -10.05
CA GLU A 51 -7.98 8.42 -11.26
C GLU A 51 -8.78 9.72 -11.03
N ILE A 52 -9.96 9.62 -10.39
CA ILE A 52 -10.80 10.77 -10.05
C ILE A 52 -10.02 11.74 -9.13
N THR A 53 -9.38 11.22 -8.09
CA THR A 53 -8.58 12.06 -7.18
C THR A 53 -7.44 12.76 -7.91
N ASN A 54 -6.79 12.11 -8.88
CA ASN A 54 -5.77 12.75 -9.72
C ASN A 54 -6.33 13.87 -10.60
N GLN A 55 -7.51 13.68 -11.19
CA GLN A 55 -8.15 14.73 -11.99
C GLN A 55 -8.55 15.93 -11.15
N ILE A 56 -9.06 15.72 -9.93
CA ILE A 56 -9.37 16.81 -8.99
C ILE A 56 -8.09 17.55 -8.59
N LEU A 57 -7.01 16.82 -8.28
CA LEU A 57 -5.70 17.38 -7.94
C LEU A 57 -5.12 18.27 -9.06
N LYS A 58 -5.34 17.91 -10.33
CA LYS A 58 -4.93 18.73 -11.49
C LYS A 58 -5.68 20.07 -11.52
N LYS A 59 -6.97 20.08 -11.15
CA LYS A 59 -7.83 21.28 -11.16
C LYS A 59 -7.66 22.14 -9.90
N HIS A 60 -7.42 21.52 -8.74
CA HIS A 60 -7.43 22.17 -7.43
C HIS A 60 -6.17 21.82 -6.64
N ALA A 61 -5.07 22.49 -6.94
CA ALA A 61 -3.78 22.26 -6.28
C ALA A 61 -3.78 22.60 -4.78
N ASN A 62 -4.65 23.52 -4.34
CA ASN A 62 -4.86 23.87 -2.94
C ASN A 62 -5.37 22.68 -2.09
N LEU A 63 -6.09 21.72 -2.69
CA LEU A 63 -6.59 20.53 -2.00
C LEU A 63 -5.58 19.37 -1.98
N ALA A 64 -4.38 19.56 -2.51
CA ALA A 64 -3.44 18.47 -2.77
C ALA A 64 -3.07 17.66 -1.52
N ILE A 65 -2.87 18.34 -0.39
CA ILE A 65 -2.51 17.69 0.88
C ILE A 65 -3.66 16.82 1.39
N ILE A 66 -4.88 17.38 1.40
CA ILE A 66 -6.08 16.70 1.90
C ILE A 66 -6.39 15.47 1.04
N ILE A 67 -6.44 15.64 -0.28
CA ILE A 67 -6.73 14.56 -1.23
C ILE A 67 -5.66 13.46 -1.14
N SER A 68 -4.39 13.83 -1.02
CA SER A 68 -3.31 12.83 -0.89
C SER A 68 -3.45 12.01 0.39
N ASN A 69 -3.78 12.64 1.52
CA ASN A 69 -3.99 11.93 2.78
C ASN A 69 -5.21 11.00 2.73
N ILE A 70 -6.34 11.48 2.20
CA ILE A 70 -7.54 10.65 2.02
C ILE A 70 -7.22 9.46 1.12
N ARG A 71 -6.49 9.68 0.03
CA ARG A 71 -6.10 8.61 -0.90
C ARG A 71 -5.23 7.54 -0.24
N LEU A 72 -4.21 7.98 0.52
CA LEU A 72 -3.36 7.07 1.29
C LEU A 72 -4.18 6.25 2.29
N PHE A 73 -5.12 6.89 2.99
CA PHE A 73 -5.97 6.25 3.97
C PHE A 73 -6.92 5.20 3.34
N VAL A 74 -7.63 5.56 2.26
CA VAL A 74 -8.54 4.64 1.57
C VAL A 74 -7.76 3.45 1.00
N ASN A 75 -6.63 3.69 0.31
CA ASN A 75 -5.83 2.60 -0.24
C ASN A 75 -5.29 1.68 0.87
N PHE A 76 -4.87 2.24 2.01
CA PHE A 76 -4.45 1.46 3.16
C PHE A 76 -5.58 0.57 3.69
N LEU A 77 -6.79 1.12 3.86
CA LEU A 77 -7.95 0.36 4.34
C LEU A 77 -8.33 -0.77 3.39
N LEU A 78 -8.32 -0.50 2.07
CA LEU A 78 -8.57 -1.53 1.07
C LEU A 78 -7.51 -2.63 1.11
N ASN A 79 -6.23 -2.25 1.27
CA ASN A 79 -5.13 -3.21 1.39
C ASN A 79 -5.30 -4.11 2.63
N ILE A 80 -5.78 -3.57 3.76
CA ILE A 80 -6.11 -4.39 4.95
C ILE A 80 -7.14 -5.45 4.58
N CYS A 81 -8.27 -5.06 3.98
CA CYS A 81 -9.33 -5.99 3.60
C CYS A 81 -8.80 -7.06 2.63
N ILE A 82 -8.10 -6.63 1.57
CA ILE A 82 -7.56 -7.53 0.55
C ILE A 82 -6.58 -8.54 1.16
N VAL A 83 -5.60 -8.09 1.95
CA VAL A 83 -4.59 -9.00 2.52
C VAL A 83 -5.21 -9.90 3.59
N TYR A 84 -6.18 -9.42 4.37
CA TYR A 84 -6.87 -10.25 5.34
C TYR A 84 -7.60 -11.42 4.67
N PHE A 85 -8.38 -11.16 3.62
CA PHE A 85 -9.17 -12.19 2.95
C PHE A 85 -8.39 -13.01 1.94
N LEU A 86 -7.57 -12.38 1.08
CA LEU A 86 -6.86 -13.07 0.00
C LEU A 86 -5.46 -13.55 0.42
N GLY A 87 -4.87 -12.99 1.49
CA GLY A 87 -3.50 -13.29 1.90
C GLY A 87 -3.26 -14.73 2.36
N GLY A 88 -4.30 -15.55 2.48
CA GLY A 88 -4.17 -17.00 2.73
C GLY A 88 -3.89 -17.81 1.49
N PHE A 89 -4.22 -17.26 0.34
CA PHE A 89 -4.11 -17.94 -0.93
C PHE A 89 -2.89 -17.46 -1.74
N TRP A 90 -2.47 -16.21 -1.54
CA TRP A 90 -1.31 -15.64 -2.21
C TRP A 90 -0.35 -14.99 -1.22
N GLY A 91 0.78 -15.68 -0.99
CA GLY A 91 1.80 -15.25 -0.02
C GLY A 91 2.31 -13.82 -0.22
N PRO A 92 2.64 -13.37 -1.44
CA PRO A 92 3.16 -12.02 -1.70
C PRO A 92 2.19 -10.84 -1.45
N LEU A 93 0.94 -11.07 -1.03
CA LEU A 93 -0.05 -10.00 -0.78
C LEU A 93 0.38 -8.98 0.27
N TRP A 94 1.25 -9.37 1.21
CA TRP A 94 1.80 -8.44 2.18
C TRP A 94 2.53 -7.24 1.53
N LEU A 95 2.99 -7.35 0.28
CA LEU A 95 3.62 -6.25 -0.46
C LEU A 95 2.69 -5.05 -0.65
N LEU A 96 1.37 -5.23 -0.57
CA LEU A 96 0.42 -4.12 -0.57
C LEU A 96 0.61 -3.17 0.63
N PHE A 97 1.07 -3.68 1.77
CA PHE A 97 1.41 -2.88 2.95
C PHE A 97 2.71 -2.07 2.76
N VAL A 98 3.52 -2.40 1.78
CA VAL A 98 4.73 -1.63 1.46
C VAL A 98 4.38 -0.33 0.72
N LEU A 99 3.30 -0.33 -0.08
CA LEU A 99 2.97 0.78 -0.99
C LEU A 99 2.65 2.08 -0.27
N THR A 100 1.85 2.04 0.80
CA THR A 100 1.46 3.23 1.56
C THR A 100 2.64 3.94 2.24
N PRO A 101 3.51 3.26 3.01
CA PRO A 101 4.65 3.91 3.64
C PRO A 101 5.71 4.35 2.62
N ILE A 102 5.89 3.67 1.48
CA ILE A 102 6.74 4.20 0.41
C ILE A 102 6.13 5.46 -0.21
N ALA A 103 4.82 5.49 -0.47
CA ALA A 103 4.18 6.70 -0.96
C ALA A 103 4.38 7.85 0.05
N THR A 104 4.20 7.60 1.34
CA THR A 104 4.53 8.57 2.40
C THR A 104 6.02 8.95 2.42
N ALA A 105 6.93 8.01 2.17
CA ALA A 105 8.38 8.27 2.03
C ALA A 105 8.71 9.28 0.94
N ILE A 106 7.95 9.27 -0.15
CA ILE A 106 8.15 10.16 -1.29
C ILE A 106 7.59 11.57 -1.02
N TYR A 107 6.48 11.68 -0.27
CA TYR A 107 5.81 12.97 -0.05
C TYR A 107 6.17 13.67 1.25
N SER A 108 6.65 12.94 2.25
CA SER A 108 6.75 13.43 3.63
C SER A 108 8.16 13.30 4.21
N ASP A 109 8.34 13.81 5.42
CA ASP A 109 9.58 13.69 6.17
C ASP A 109 9.73 12.33 6.84
N ALA A 110 10.97 11.96 7.14
CA ALA A 110 11.34 10.68 7.73
C ALA A 110 10.49 10.28 8.96
N LYS A 111 10.11 11.25 9.81
CA LYS A 111 9.25 10.99 10.98
C LYS A 111 7.88 10.43 10.57
N LYS A 112 7.22 11.06 9.59
CA LYS A 112 5.90 10.62 9.09
C LYS A 112 6.02 9.28 8.37
N THR A 113 7.09 9.07 7.62
CA THR A 113 7.40 7.79 6.96
C THR A 113 7.57 6.68 7.98
N MET A 114 8.34 6.91 9.05
CA MET A 114 8.55 5.93 10.12
C MET A 114 7.23 5.55 10.78
N ILE A 115 6.41 6.55 11.14
CA ILE A 115 5.09 6.30 11.75
C ILE A 115 4.22 5.46 10.81
N MET A 116 4.13 5.82 9.53
CA MET A 116 3.32 5.06 8.57
C MET A 116 3.84 3.64 8.38
N ALA A 117 5.17 3.45 8.34
CA ALA A 117 5.78 2.14 8.21
C ALA A 117 5.51 1.26 9.44
N LEU A 118 5.56 1.84 10.64
CA LEU A 118 5.19 1.16 11.89
C LEU A 118 3.71 0.79 11.92
N ILE A 119 2.80 1.70 11.53
CA ILE A 119 1.37 1.41 11.42
C ILE A 119 1.15 0.26 10.44
N SER A 120 1.73 0.35 9.25
CA SER A 120 1.60 -0.65 8.20
C SER A 120 2.10 -2.04 8.64
N SER A 121 3.28 -2.07 9.26
CA SER A 121 3.88 -3.31 9.76
C SER A 121 3.11 -3.89 10.95
N GLY A 122 2.66 -3.04 11.87
CA GLY A 122 1.85 -3.44 13.01
C GLY A 122 0.51 -4.03 12.57
N THR A 123 -0.16 -3.40 11.60
CA THR A 123 -1.39 -3.95 11.02
C THR A 123 -1.15 -5.30 10.34
N LEU A 124 -0.05 -5.46 9.61
CA LEU A 124 0.30 -6.74 8.99
C LEU A 124 0.53 -7.84 10.04
N LEU A 125 1.22 -7.53 11.15
CA LEU A 125 1.39 -8.47 12.27
C LEU A 125 0.06 -8.85 12.91
N ILE A 126 -0.84 -7.89 13.12
CA ILE A 126 -2.18 -8.15 13.65
C ILE A 126 -2.94 -9.09 12.70
N ILE A 127 -2.86 -8.88 11.38
CA ILE A 127 -3.48 -9.79 10.40
C ILE A 127 -2.91 -11.20 10.54
N TYR A 128 -1.59 -11.36 10.65
CA TYR A 128 -0.99 -12.68 10.86
C TYR A 128 -1.46 -13.33 12.17
N LEU A 129 -1.54 -12.57 13.26
CA LEU A 129 -2.04 -13.05 14.55
C LEU A 129 -3.49 -13.51 14.48
N VAL A 130 -4.39 -12.68 13.94
CA VAL A 130 -5.83 -12.99 13.84
C VAL A 130 -6.07 -14.18 12.91
N ARG A 131 -5.23 -14.37 11.90
CA ARG A 131 -5.30 -15.53 11.00
C ARG A 131 -4.65 -16.80 11.56
N GLY A 132 -4.18 -16.77 12.81
CA GLY A 132 -3.66 -17.94 13.51
C GLY A 132 -2.29 -18.39 12.99
N LEU A 133 -1.39 -17.45 12.68
CA LEU A 133 -0.02 -17.79 12.27
C LEU A 133 0.70 -18.58 13.38
N THR A 134 1.07 -19.83 13.09
CA THR A 134 1.79 -20.71 14.01
C THR A 134 3.13 -21.16 13.43
N GLY A 135 4.03 -21.57 14.32
CA GLY A 135 5.35 -22.11 13.96
C GLY A 135 6.46 -21.05 13.87
N ILE A 136 7.66 -21.43 14.29
CA ILE A 136 8.83 -20.54 14.38
C ILE A 136 9.24 -19.98 13.00
N ILE A 137 9.11 -20.79 11.95
CA ILE A 137 9.48 -20.41 10.57
C ILE A 137 8.55 -19.32 10.06
N SER A 138 7.23 -19.49 10.24
CA SER A 138 6.21 -18.53 9.84
C SER A 138 6.41 -17.19 10.54
N TRP A 139 6.74 -17.21 11.84
CA TRP A 139 7.07 -16.02 12.60
C TRP A 139 8.35 -15.33 12.11
N GLY A 140 9.41 -16.09 11.80
CA GLY A 140 10.62 -15.56 11.18
C GLY A 140 10.33 -14.85 9.86
N GLN A 141 9.45 -15.41 9.03
CA GLN A 141 8.99 -14.78 7.80
C GLN A 141 8.18 -13.50 8.06
N ALA A 142 7.25 -13.53 9.01
CA ALA A 142 6.45 -12.35 9.39
C ALA A 142 7.34 -11.19 9.87
N PHE A 143 8.35 -11.47 10.72
CA PHE A 143 9.32 -10.46 11.13
C PHE A 143 10.14 -9.92 9.96
N SER A 144 10.52 -10.78 9.02
CA SER A 144 11.22 -10.35 7.80
C SER A 144 10.38 -9.37 6.98
N HIS A 145 9.08 -9.64 6.83
CA HIS A 145 8.15 -8.73 6.14
C HIS A 145 8.05 -7.36 6.84
N VAL A 146 7.92 -7.36 8.17
CA VAL A 146 7.86 -6.13 8.99
C VAL A 146 9.13 -5.30 8.83
N TRP A 147 10.29 -5.92 9.02
CA TRP A 147 11.56 -5.23 8.89
C TRP A 147 11.78 -4.71 7.48
N PHE A 148 11.39 -5.47 6.46
CA PHE A 148 11.44 -5.02 5.08
C PHE A 148 10.63 -3.73 4.87
N ILE A 149 9.36 -3.70 5.32
CA ILE A 149 8.49 -2.51 5.20
C ILE A 149 9.14 -1.28 5.82
N ILE A 150 9.70 -1.41 7.03
CA ILE A 150 10.34 -0.30 7.75
C ILE A 150 11.59 0.18 7.00
N ILE A 151 12.51 -0.75 6.70
CA ILE A 151 13.81 -0.42 6.11
C ILE A 151 13.64 0.18 4.72
N ILE A 152 12.82 -0.43 3.85
CA ILE A 152 12.65 0.06 2.48
C ILE A 152 12.01 1.44 2.44
N SER A 153 11.08 1.72 3.36
CA SER A 153 10.40 3.02 3.43
C SER A 153 11.36 4.12 3.87
N LEU A 154 12.20 3.86 4.88
CA LEU A 154 13.22 4.82 5.32
C LEU A 154 14.31 5.01 4.27
N PHE A 155 14.74 3.93 3.61
CA PHE A 155 15.71 3.98 2.52
C PHE A 155 15.22 4.88 1.39
N ILE A 156 13.98 4.69 0.92
CA ILE A 156 13.41 5.54 -0.14
C ILE A 156 13.27 6.98 0.32
N ASN A 157 12.88 7.24 1.57
CA ASN A 157 12.80 8.61 2.07
C ASN A 157 14.17 9.32 2.04
N LYS A 158 15.23 8.62 2.44
CA LYS A 158 16.60 9.14 2.40
C LYS A 158 17.08 9.34 0.97
N LEU A 159 16.76 8.42 0.06
CA LEU A 159 17.09 8.52 -1.36
C LEU A 159 16.42 9.75 -2.01
N VAL A 160 15.12 9.94 -1.77
CA VAL A 160 14.37 11.11 -2.26
C VAL A 160 14.96 12.39 -1.67
N SER A 161 15.29 12.39 -0.38
CA SER A 161 15.91 13.56 0.26
C SER A 161 17.28 13.88 -0.34
N ALA A 162 18.11 12.87 -0.62
CA ALA A 162 19.44 13.07 -1.22
C ALA A 162 19.37 13.61 -2.65
N CYS A 163 18.40 13.17 -3.45
CA CYS A 163 18.26 13.58 -4.85
C CYS A 163 17.55 14.94 -5.04
N TYR A 164 16.62 15.31 -4.14
CA TYR A 164 15.73 16.47 -4.36
C TYR A 164 15.80 17.59 -3.31
N LYS A 165 16.37 17.36 -2.12
CA LYS A 165 16.52 18.39 -1.06
C LYS A 165 17.94 18.99 -1.05
N LYS A 166 18.44 19.45 -2.19
CA LYS A 166 19.51 20.46 -2.23
C LYS A 166 18.92 21.86 -2.15
#